data_AF-A0A959F269-F1
#
_entry.id   AF-A0A959F269-F1
#
_cell.length_a   1.000
_cell.length_b   1.000
_cell.length_c   1.000
_cell.angle_alpha   90.00
_cell.angle_beta   90.00
_cell.angle_gamma   90.00
#
_symmetry.space_group_name_H-M   'P 1'
#
loop_
_entity.id
_entity.type
_entity.pdbx_description
1 polymer ?
#
loop_
_entity_poly.entity_id
_entity_poly.type
_entity_poly.pdbx_seq_one_letter_code
_entity_poly.pdbx_strand_id
1 'polypeptide(L)'
;NRNTVQMDLFPTNLIDNILVYKTFSPNLPGDFTCGYVDIATKDFPEQFTFNVSGSLGYNTLSTFNKDNYLTSPGSKTDWLGFDDGSRDIPEEVQNTTPFPEFAQGNSNPAIAQQIAGLTRSFNNNWEQYHESPFLNHSLSLSLGNQKELFG
;
A
#
# COMPACT_ATOMS: atom_id res chain seq x y z
N ASN A 1 -7.18 36.73 -5.94
CA ASN A 1 -5.89 36.02 -5.85
C ASN A 1 -5.70 35.49 -4.45
N ARG A 2 -5.77 34.16 -4.28
CA ARG A 2 -5.57 33.49 -2.99
C ARG A 2 -4.19 32.84 -3.06
N ASN A 3 -3.20 33.46 -2.42
CA ASN A 3 -1.84 32.92 -2.37
C ASN A 3 -1.78 31.88 -1.25
N THR A 4 -2.27 30.67 -1.53
CA THR A 4 -2.24 29.53 -0.61
C THR A 4 -1.36 28.47 -1.22
N VAL A 5 -0.23 28.18 -0.58
CA VAL A 5 0.63 27.06 -0.95
C VAL A 5 -0.09 25.76 -0.58
N GLN A 6 -0.20 24.85 -1.55
CA GLN A 6 -0.76 23.51 -1.31
C GLN A 6 0.32 22.67 -0.63
N MET A 7 0.16 22.41 0.67
CA MET A 7 1.12 21.62 1.45
C MET A 7 1.16 20.14 1.04
N ASP A 8 0.13 19.66 0.35
CA ASP A 8 0.05 18.28 -0.16
C ASP A 8 0.98 18.04 -1.36
N LEU A 9 1.56 19.10 -1.93
CA LEU A 9 2.43 19.00 -3.10
C LEU A 9 3.87 18.59 -2.73
N PHE A 10 4.25 18.70 -1.46
CA PHE A 10 5.58 18.34 -0.96
C PHE A 10 5.49 17.08 -0.10
N PRO A 11 5.92 15.91 -0.63
CA PRO A 11 5.99 14.67 0.13
C PRO A 11 6.83 14.84 1.41
N THR A 12 6.30 14.42 2.56
CA THR A 12 6.97 14.59 3.87
C THR A 12 8.33 13.89 3.97
N ASN A 13 8.58 12.88 3.13
CA ASN A 13 9.86 12.19 3.04
C ASN A 13 10.95 13.01 2.32
N LEU A 14 10.59 14.06 1.58
CA LEU A 14 11.51 14.96 0.89
C LEU A 14 11.81 16.23 1.69
N ILE A 15 11.14 16.46 2.82
CA ILE A 15 11.31 17.65 3.65
C ILE A 15 12.28 17.32 4.80
N ASP A 16 13.30 18.16 4.99
CA ASP A 16 14.22 18.09 6.13
C ASP A 16 13.71 18.94 7.29
N ASN A 17 13.40 20.21 7.04
CA ASN A 17 12.82 21.11 8.03
C ASN A 17 11.88 22.17 7.43
N ILE A 18 10.96 22.66 8.27
CA ILE A 18 10.04 23.77 7.94
C ILE A 18 10.23 24.88 8.97
N LEU A 19 10.61 26.08 8.52
CA LEU A 19 10.69 27.29 9.35
C LEU A 19 9.50 28.20 9.05
N VAL A 20 8.82 28.67 10.09
CA VAL A 20 7.65 29.54 9.96
C VAL A 20 7.92 30.87 10.66
N TYR A 21 7.99 31.94 9.87
CA TYR A 21 8.16 33.29 10.36
C TYR A 21 6.81 34.01 10.39
N LYS A 22 6.35 34.34 11.60
CA LYS A 22 5.11 35.11 11.83
C LYS A 22 5.36 36.60 12.04
N THR A 23 6.62 37.01 12.05
CA THR A 23 7.06 38.39 12.28
C THR A 23 7.78 38.88 11.03
N PHE A 24 7.50 40.12 10.63
CA PHE A 24 8.20 40.77 9.53
C PHE A 24 9.64 41.04 9.94
N SER A 25 10.58 40.40 9.24
CA SER A 25 12.02 40.58 9.44
C SER A 25 12.63 41.18 8.16
N PRO A 26 13.52 42.19 8.24
CA PRO A 26 14.04 42.90 7.06
C PRO A 26 14.81 42.01 6.06
N ASN A 27 15.24 40.82 6.50
CA ASN A 27 15.95 39.84 5.69
C ASN A 27 15.02 38.86 4.93
N LEU A 28 13.70 38.98 5.07
CA LEU A 28 12.73 38.14 4.38
C LEU A 28 12.05 38.94 3.24
N PRO A 29 11.63 38.30 2.13
CA PRO A 29 10.89 38.95 1.04
C PRO A 29 9.63 39.66 1.55
N GLY A 30 9.34 40.88 1.08
CA GLY A 30 8.24 41.70 1.61
C GLY A 30 6.84 41.37 1.06
N ASP A 31 6.65 40.22 0.41
CA ASP A 31 5.45 39.87 -0.37
C ASP A 31 4.44 38.98 0.37
N PHE A 32 4.64 38.72 1.67
CA PHE A 32 3.72 37.96 2.52
C PHE A 32 2.96 38.85 3.51
N THR A 33 1.71 38.51 3.83
CA THR A 33 0.84 39.29 4.75
C THR A 33 0.48 38.58 6.06
N CYS A 34 0.55 37.24 6.11
CA CYS A 34 0.19 36.44 7.29
C CYS A 34 1.33 35.58 7.87
N GLY A 35 2.42 35.40 7.12
CA GLY A 35 3.59 34.64 7.54
C GLY A 35 4.37 34.09 6.35
N TYR A 36 5.65 33.85 6.55
CA TYR A 36 6.56 33.27 5.57
C TYR A 36 6.92 31.85 6.00
N VAL A 37 6.81 30.89 5.08
CA VAL A 37 7.16 29.49 5.32
C VAL A 37 8.35 29.14 4.43
N ASP A 38 9.44 28.75 5.07
CA ASP A 38 10.65 28.24 4.41
C ASP A 38 10.69 26.72 4.59
N ILE A 39 10.82 25.99 3.49
CA ILE A 39 10.84 24.52 3.48
C ILE A 39 12.21 24.11 2.94
N ALA A 40 13.05 23.55 3.81
CA ALA A 40 14.28 22.89 3.40
C ALA A 40 13.96 21.45 3.02
N THR A 41 14.35 21.04 1.82
CA THR A 41 14.26 19.65 1.38
C THR A 41 15.48 18.87 1.80
N LYS A 42 15.32 17.55 1.95
CA LYS A 42 16.42 16.66 2.29
C LYS A 42 17.38 16.53 1.11
N ASP A 43 18.67 16.73 1.35
CA ASP A 43 19.69 16.56 0.31
C ASP A 43 19.80 15.09 -0.11
N PHE A 44 20.15 14.87 -1.38
CA PHE A 44 20.55 13.54 -1.85
C PHE A 44 21.75 13.07 -1.01
N PRO A 45 21.84 11.76 -0.70
CA PRO A 45 22.90 11.26 0.17
C PRO A 45 24.29 11.56 -0.44
N GLU A 46 25.08 12.38 0.26
CA GLU A 46 26.44 12.79 -0.16
C GLU A 46 27.42 11.62 -0.28
N GLN A 47 27.08 10.48 0.34
CA GLN A 47 27.89 9.27 0.37
C GLN A 47 27.02 8.03 0.16
N PHE A 48 27.66 6.97 -0.35
CA PHE A 48 27.03 5.66 -0.46
C PHE A 48 26.41 5.25 0.87
N THR A 49 25.12 4.97 0.82
CA THR A 49 24.29 4.60 1.97
C THR A 49 23.69 3.23 1.73
N PHE A 50 23.89 2.32 2.67
CA PHE A 50 23.25 1.00 2.70
C PHE A 50 22.59 0.81 4.05
N ASN A 51 21.27 0.71 4.06
CA ASN A 51 20.47 0.52 5.27
C ASN A 51 19.72 -0.79 5.18
N VAL A 52 19.78 -1.58 6.25
CA VAL A 52 18.95 -2.76 6.46
C VAL A 52 18.25 -2.57 7.79
N SER A 53 16.92 -2.67 7.78
CA SER A 53 16.09 -2.54 8.96
C SER A 53 15.19 -3.76 9.05
N GLY A 54 15.08 -4.34 10.24
CA GLY A 54 14.15 -5.42 10.52
C GLY A 54 13.39 -5.14 11.81
N SER A 55 12.14 -5.59 11.88
CA SER A 55 11.37 -5.54 13.12
C SER A 55 10.63 -6.85 13.35
N LEU A 56 10.43 -7.16 14.63
CA LEU A 56 9.61 -8.27 15.09
C LEU A 56 8.55 -7.74 16.06
N GLY A 57 7.34 -8.28 15.97
CA GLY A 57 6.22 -7.93 16.82
C GLY A 57 5.56 -9.17 17.40
N TYR A 58 5.25 -9.14 18.70
CA TYR A 58 4.52 -10.18 19.39
C TYR A 58 3.12 -9.69 19.73
N ASN A 59 2.10 -10.45 19.35
CA ASN A 59 0.72 -10.21 19.74
C ASN A 59 0.27 -11.29 20.72
N THR A 60 -0.14 -10.89 21.92
CA THR A 60 -0.54 -11.81 23.00
C THR A 60 -1.78 -12.64 22.67
N LEU A 61 -2.62 -12.20 21.73
CA LEU A 61 -3.84 -12.89 21.35
C LEU A 61 -3.62 -13.89 20.23
N SER A 62 -2.76 -13.60 19.25
CA SER A 62 -2.60 -14.43 18.04
C SER A 62 -1.27 -15.17 17.95
N THR A 63 -0.16 -14.56 18.36
CA THR A 63 1.17 -15.11 18.10
C THR A 63 1.40 -16.41 18.84
N PHE A 64 1.79 -17.46 18.10
CA PHE A 64 1.92 -18.84 18.58
C PHE A 64 0.66 -19.45 19.22
N ASN A 65 -0.51 -18.82 19.02
CA ASN A 65 -1.75 -19.24 19.64
C ASN A 65 -2.70 -19.82 18.58
N LYS A 66 -2.68 -21.15 18.45
CA LYS A 66 -3.52 -21.86 17.49
C LYS A 66 -5.01 -21.70 17.79
N ASP A 67 -5.40 -21.63 19.05
CA ASP A 67 -6.82 -21.66 19.44
C ASP A 67 -7.52 -20.30 19.28
N ASN A 68 -6.75 -19.20 19.25
CA ASN A 68 -7.26 -17.84 19.13
C ASN A 68 -7.00 -17.18 17.78
N TYR A 69 -6.49 -17.92 16.79
CA TYR A 69 -6.22 -17.41 15.45
C TYR A 69 -6.93 -18.22 14.37
N LEU A 70 -7.92 -17.58 13.75
CA LEU A 70 -8.66 -18.10 12.61
C LEU A 70 -8.08 -17.53 11.32
N THR A 71 -7.81 -18.41 10.38
CA THR A 71 -7.34 -18.06 9.04
C THR A 71 -8.10 -18.87 7.98
N SER A 72 -7.83 -18.58 6.72
CA SER A 72 -8.38 -19.24 5.54
C SER A 72 -7.24 -19.56 4.57
N PRO A 73 -7.41 -20.55 3.66
CA PRO A 73 -6.41 -20.86 2.65
C PRO A 73 -6.03 -19.61 1.84
N GLY A 74 -4.75 -19.24 1.94
CA GLY A 74 -4.14 -18.11 1.23
C GLY A 74 -3.07 -18.55 0.24
N SER A 75 -2.30 -17.58 -0.25
CA SER A 75 -1.20 -17.79 -1.19
C SER A 75 0.03 -18.33 -0.47
N LYS A 76 0.83 -19.15 -1.16
CA LYS A 76 2.08 -19.70 -0.59
C LYS A 76 3.11 -18.62 -0.27
N THR A 77 2.97 -17.45 -0.90
CA THR A 77 3.84 -16.27 -0.75
C THR A 77 3.25 -15.17 0.13
N ASP A 78 2.12 -15.43 0.82
CA ASP A 78 1.47 -14.43 1.69
C ASP A 78 2.40 -13.94 2.81
N TRP A 79 3.34 -14.78 3.28
CA TRP A 79 4.35 -14.39 4.27
C TRP A 79 5.34 -13.33 3.75
N LEU A 80 5.50 -13.19 2.44
CA LEU A 80 6.26 -12.12 1.79
C LEU A 80 5.38 -10.93 1.39
N GLY A 81 4.05 -11.04 1.55
CA GLY A 81 3.08 -10.05 1.09
C GLY A 81 2.82 -10.06 -0.41
N PHE A 82 3.18 -11.13 -1.13
CA PHE A 82 2.92 -11.28 -2.57
C PHE A 82 1.87 -12.36 -2.81
N ASP A 83 1.00 -12.13 -3.80
CA ASP A 83 0.06 -13.13 -4.27
C ASP A 83 0.74 -14.10 -5.27
N ASP A 84 0.37 -15.39 -5.23
CA ASP A 84 0.85 -16.41 -6.16
C ASP A 84 -0.17 -16.77 -7.26
N GLY A 85 -1.20 -15.94 -7.43
CA GLY A 85 -2.32 -16.16 -8.33
C GLY A 85 -3.53 -16.80 -7.66
N SER A 86 -3.47 -17.14 -6.36
CA SER A 86 -4.65 -17.65 -5.64
C SER A 86 -5.82 -16.65 -5.61
N ARG A 87 -5.55 -15.36 -5.83
CA ARG A 87 -6.55 -14.28 -5.87
C ARG A 87 -6.80 -13.73 -7.29
N ASP A 88 -6.25 -14.37 -8.31
CA ASP A 88 -6.48 -13.97 -9.70
C ASP A 88 -7.94 -14.18 -10.11
N ILE A 89 -8.41 -13.31 -11.00
CA ILE A 89 -9.72 -13.47 -11.63
C ILE A 89 -9.62 -14.61 -12.64
N PRO A 90 -10.50 -15.62 -12.61
CA PRO A 90 -10.47 -16.74 -13.56
C PRO A 90 -10.58 -16.27 -15.03
N GLU A 91 -9.90 -16.97 -15.94
CA GLU A 91 -9.85 -16.62 -17.35
C GLU A 91 -11.26 -16.62 -17.98
N GLU A 92 -12.13 -17.53 -17.57
CA GLU A 92 -13.52 -17.61 -18.01
C GLU A 92 -14.30 -16.34 -17.70
N VAL A 93 -14.01 -15.70 -16.56
CA VAL A 93 -14.64 -14.44 -16.14
C VAL A 93 -14.06 -13.28 -16.93
N GLN A 94 -12.74 -13.24 -17.13
CA GLN A 94 -12.08 -12.17 -17.90
C GLN A 94 -12.53 -12.15 -19.37
N ASN A 95 -12.73 -13.33 -19.96
CA ASN A 95 -13.15 -13.47 -21.36
C ASN A 95 -14.66 -13.27 -21.57
N THR A 96 -15.46 -13.13 -20.51
CA THR A 96 -16.92 -12.96 -20.63
C THR A 96 -17.29 -11.49 -20.85
N THR A 97 -17.59 -11.14 -22.10
CA THR A 97 -18.15 -9.82 -22.47
C THR A 97 -19.29 -9.96 -23.50
N PRO A 98 -20.51 -9.43 -23.24
CA PRO A 98 -20.95 -8.80 -22.00
C PRO A 98 -21.12 -9.81 -20.85
N PHE A 99 -20.95 -9.36 -19.62
CA PHE A 99 -21.22 -10.19 -18.44
C PHE A 99 -22.73 -10.44 -18.30
N PRO A 100 -23.18 -11.67 -18.03
CA PRO A 100 -24.60 -11.98 -17.91
C PRO A 100 -25.24 -11.23 -16.74
N GLU A 101 -26.40 -10.63 -16.97
CA GLU A 101 -27.14 -9.92 -15.94
C GLU A 101 -27.79 -10.92 -14.95
N PHE A 102 -27.46 -10.80 -13.67
CA PHE A 102 -27.97 -11.70 -12.62
C PHE A 102 -29.50 -11.80 -12.61
N ALA A 103 -30.22 -10.70 -12.85
CA ALA A 103 -31.68 -10.67 -12.85
C ALA A 103 -32.30 -11.58 -13.93
N GLN A 104 -31.63 -11.75 -15.06
CA GLN A 104 -32.12 -12.58 -16.17
C GLN A 104 -32.02 -14.08 -15.88
N GLY A 105 -31.14 -14.49 -14.96
CA GLY A 105 -31.03 -15.88 -14.51
C GLY A 105 -32.31 -16.41 -13.85
N ASN A 106 -33.14 -15.54 -13.27
CA ASN A 106 -34.41 -15.95 -12.66
C ASN A 106 -35.46 -16.42 -13.70
N SER A 107 -35.37 -15.90 -14.93
CA SER A 107 -36.33 -16.15 -15.99
C SER A 107 -35.77 -17.04 -17.10
N ASN A 108 -34.44 -17.23 -17.16
CA ASN A 108 -33.77 -18.00 -18.20
C ASN A 108 -32.76 -19.01 -17.58
N PRO A 109 -33.08 -20.33 -17.62
CA PRO A 109 -32.20 -21.37 -17.09
C PRO A 109 -30.80 -21.43 -17.73
N ALA A 110 -30.66 -21.05 -19.00
CA ALA A 110 -29.35 -21.05 -19.67
C ALA A 110 -28.43 -19.96 -19.10
N ILE A 111 -28.98 -18.78 -18.83
CA ILE A 111 -28.24 -17.66 -18.20
C ILE A 111 -27.88 -18.02 -16.76
N ALA A 112 -28.80 -18.66 -16.02
CA ALA A 112 -28.52 -19.13 -14.67
C ALA A 112 -27.34 -20.13 -14.61
N GLN A 113 -27.27 -21.05 -15.58
CA GLN A 113 -26.16 -22.00 -15.70
C GLN A 113 -24.84 -21.31 -16.05
N GLN A 114 -24.86 -20.32 -16.95
CA GLN A 114 -23.68 -19.53 -17.28
C GLN A 114 -23.14 -18.79 -16.06
N ILE A 115 -23.99 -18.08 -15.32
CA ILE A 115 -23.61 -17.39 -14.08
C ILE A 115 -23.04 -18.38 -13.06
N ALA A 116 -23.70 -19.53 -12.85
CA ALA A 116 -23.21 -20.54 -11.92
C ALA A 116 -21.84 -21.11 -12.31
N GLY A 117 -21.58 -21.26 -13.62
CA GLY A 117 -20.27 -21.67 -14.14
C GLY A 117 -19.18 -20.64 -13.83
N LEU A 118 -19.45 -19.36 -14.13
CA LEU A 118 -18.54 -18.25 -13.82
C LEU A 118 -18.28 -18.14 -12.31
N THR A 119 -19.30 -18.22 -11.47
CA THR A 119 -19.13 -18.19 -10.01
C THR A 119 -18.28 -19.34 -9.48
N ARG A 120 -18.44 -20.55 -10.05
CA ARG A 120 -17.66 -21.73 -9.63
C ARG A 120 -16.22 -21.73 -10.12
N SER A 121 -15.88 -20.90 -11.10
CA SER A 121 -14.50 -20.76 -11.57
C SER A 121 -13.59 -20.08 -10.54
N PHE A 122 -14.16 -19.34 -9.59
CA PHE A 122 -13.39 -18.74 -8.49
C PHE A 122 -12.94 -19.78 -7.47
N ASN A 123 -11.78 -19.54 -6.86
CA ASN A 123 -11.28 -20.35 -5.76
C ASN A 123 -12.24 -20.32 -4.57
N ASN A 124 -12.58 -21.51 -4.06
CA ASN A 124 -13.39 -21.67 -2.86
C ASN A 124 -12.51 -21.76 -1.62
N ASN A 125 -12.18 -20.61 -1.02
CA ASN A 125 -11.36 -20.50 0.18
C ASN A 125 -12.17 -20.06 1.42
N TRP A 126 -13.47 -20.34 1.46
CA TRP A 126 -14.33 -19.86 2.54
C TRP A 126 -14.23 -20.69 3.84
N GLU A 127 -13.55 -21.83 3.78
CA GLU A 127 -13.29 -22.64 4.95
C GLU A 127 -12.29 -21.94 5.87
N GLN A 128 -12.69 -21.77 7.13
CA GLN A 128 -11.85 -21.23 8.18
C GLN A 128 -11.21 -22.36 8.97
N TYR A 129 -9.94 -22.23 9.30
CA TYR A 129 -9.23 -23.17 10.15
C TYR A 129 -8.31 -22.44 11.13
N HIS A 130 -7.91 -23.17 12.16
CA HIS A 130 -7.01 -22.66 13.19
C HIS A 130 -5.55 -22.92 12.81
N GLU A 131 -4.75 -21.86 12.82
CA GLU A 131 -3.32 -21.91 12.57
C GLU A 131 -2.58 -21.18 13.70
N SER A 132 -1.32 -21.56 13.94
CA SER A 132 -0.46 -20.87 14.90
C SER A 132 0.46 -19.92 14.15
N PRO A 133 0.09 -18.63 13.99
CA PRO A 133 0.90 -17.69 13.22
C PRO A 133 2.19 -17.37 13.97
N PHE A 134 3.25 -17.15 13.19
CA PHE A 134 4.54 -16.72 13.71
C PHE A 134 4.51 -15.26 14.21
N LEU A 135 5.65 -14.77 14.68
CA LEU A 135 5.82 -13.35 15.01
C LEU A 135 5.52 -12.48 13.78
N ASN A 136 4.91 -11.32 14.01
CA ASN A 136 4.88 -10.27 13.01
C ASN A 136 6.32 -9.89 12.66
N HIS A 137 6.64 -9.77 11.39
CA HIS A 137 7.99 -9.44 10.96
C HIS A 137 7.96 -8.46 9.79
N SER A 138 8.96 -7.60 9.71
CA SER A 138 9.20 -6.75 8.55
C SER A 138 10.69 -6.66 8.27
N LEU A 139 11.04 -6.58 6.99
CA LEU A 139 12.41 -6.36 6.52
C LEU A 139 12.37 -5.23 5.49
N SER A 140 13.26 -4.25 5.63
CA SER A 140 13.45 -3.15 4.70
C SER A 140 14.92 -3.05 4.33
N LEU A 141 15.18 -2.86 3.05
CA LEU A 141 16.51 -2.67 2.49
C LEU A 141 16.50 -1.42 1.63
N SER A 142 17.44 -0.52 1.88
CA SER A 142 17.60 0.74 1.15
C SER A 142 19.05 0.95 0.75
N LEU A 143 19.26 1.30 -0.51
CA LEU A 143 20.57 1.60 -1.08
C LEU A 143 20.49 2.95 -1.79
N GLY A 144 21.38 3.87 -1.44
CA GLY A 144 21.48 5.20 -2.04
C GLY A 144 22.93 5.51 -2.37
N ASN A 145 23.18 6.12 -3.53
CA ASN A 145 24.51 6.59 -3.91
C ASN A 145 24.38 7.84 -4.78
N GLN A 146 25.35 8.73 -4.69
CA GLN A 146 25.48 9.88 -5.57
C GLN A 146 26.60 9.63 -6.58
N LYS A 147 26.34 9.91 -7.86
CA LYS A 147 27.36 9.86 -8.90
C LYS A 147 27.24 11.10 -9.76
N GLU A 148 28.31 11.89 -9.82
CA GLU A 148 28.42 13.01 -10.75
C GLU A 148 28.52 12.45 -12.18
N LEU A 149 27.61 12.86 -13.06
CA LEU A 149 27.60 12.45 -14.47
C LEU A 149 28.35 13.46 -15.34
N PHE A 150 28.39 14.73 -14.92
CA PHE A 150 29.23 15.79 -15.46
C PHE A 150 29.58 16.69 -14.26
N GLY A 151 30.86 17.01 -14.10
CA GLY A 151 31.35 17.82 -12.98
C GLY A 151 30.73 19.22 -12.93
#